data_AF-A0A6B0CHF0-F1
#
_entry.id   AF-A0A6B0CHF0-F1
#
_cell.length_a   1.000
_cell.length_b   1.000
_cell.length_c   1.000
_cell.angle_alpha   90.00
_cell.angle_beta   90.00
_cell.angle_gamma   90.00
#
_symmetry.space_group_name_H-M   'P 1'
#
loop_
_entity.id
_entity.type
_entity.pdbx_description
1 polymer ?
#
loop_
_entity_poly.entity_id
_entity_poly.type
_entity_poly.pdbx_seq_one_letter_code
_entity_poly.pdbx_strand_id
1 'polypeptide(L)'
;TLEPQVTWGTNPEMGVNFSEPFPEINDINDQRAYDYMGLEPGQKAEDIDLGYVFLGSCTNARLSDLIEASHIVKGNKVHPNITAIVVPGSRTVKKEAEKLGLDTIFKNAGFEWREPGCSMCLGMNPDQVPEGVHCASTSNRNFEGRQGKGARTHLVSPAMAAAAAIHGKFVDVRKVVV
;
A
#
# COMPACT_ATOMS: atom_id res chain seq x y z
N THR A 1 15.37 2.41 17.27
CA THR A 1 14.35 1.46 16.74
C THR A 1 14.17 1.76 15.27
N LEU A 2 14.02 0.73 14.43
CA LEU A 2 13.80 0.93 12.99
C LEU A 2 12.45 1.66 12.78
N GLU A 3 12.43 2.65 11.90
CA GLU A 3 11.23 3.42 11.59
C GLU A 3 10.51 2.86 10.36
N PRO A 4 9.16 2.91 10.29
CA PRO A 4 8.44 2.57 9.07
C PRO A 4 8.87 3.47 7.91
N GLN A 5 8.93 2.92 6.71
CA GLN A 5 9.34 3.65 5.51
C GLN A 5 8.23 3.71 4.47
N VAL A 6 8.27 4.76 3.65
CA VAL A 6 7.36 5.01 2.54
C VAL A 6 8.19 5.51 1.36
N THR A 7 7.92 5.02 0.15
CA THR A 7 8.51 5.62 -1.06
C THR A 7 7.74 6.88 -1.46
N TRP A 8 8.45 7.96 -1.76
CA TRP A 8 7.85 9.22 -2.22
C TRP A 8 7.88 9.35 -3.74
N GLY A 9 8.84 8.69 -4.41
CA GLY A 9 9.06 8.76 -5.85
C GLY A 9 8.60 7.54 -6.64
N THR A 10 9.18 7.33 -7.82
CA THR A 10 8.75 6.33 -8.81
C THR A 10 9.63 5.08 -8.87
N ASN A 11 10.52 4.88 -7.90
CA ASN A 11 11.28 3.64 -7.79
C ASN A 11 11.56 3.28 -6.31
N PRO A 12 11.99 2.04 -6.02
CA PRO A 12 12.18 1.58 -4.64
C PRO A 12 13.29 2.28 -3.85
N GLU A 13 14.25 2.93 -4.51
CA GLU A 13 15.35 3.64 -3.84
C GLU A 13 14.93 5.01 -3.32
N MET A 14 13.84 5.57 -3.85
CA MET A 14 13.24 6.84 -3.42
C MET A 14 12.35 6.66 -2.18
N GLY A 15 12.95 6.15 -1.10
CA GLY A 15 12.32 5.90 0.20
C GLY A 15 12.77 6.87 1.28
N VAL A 16 11.88 7.19 2.22
CA VAL A 16 12.20 7.96 3.44
C VAL A 16 11.59 7.28 4.66
N ASN A 17 12.11 7.63 5.84
CA ASN A 17 11.43 7.28 7.08
C ASN A 17 10.11 8.05 7.18
N PHE A 18 9.07 7.45 7.79
CA PHE A 18 7.74 8.03 7.85
C PHE A 18 7.70 9.47 8.42
N SER A 19 8.51 9.76 9.44
CA SER A 19 8.54 11.08 10.09
C SER A 19 9.37 12.13 9.33
N GLU A 20 10.16 11.71 8.35
CA GLU A 20 11.03 12.60 7.58
C GLU A 20 10.27 13.28 6.43
N PRO A 21 10.58 14.56 6.13
CA PRO A 21 10.08 15.20 4.93
C PRO A 21 10.70 14.59 3.67
N PHE A 22 10.02 14.71 2.54
CA PHE A 22 10.55 14.34 1.24
C PHE A 22 11.71 15.25 0.85
N PRO A 23 12.77 14.70 0.22
CA PRO A 23 14.03 15.41 0.00
C PRO A 23 13.89 16.55 -1.02
N GLU A 24 14.76 17.56 -0.91
CA GLU A 24 14.90 18.57 -1.96
C GLU A 24 15.31 17.94 -3.31
N ILE A 25 14.95 18.60 -4.41
CA ILE A 25 15.31 18.17 -5.76
C ILE A 25 16.82 18.33 -5.98
N ASN A 26 17.52 17.22 -6.22
CA ASN A 26 18.96 17.24 -6.49
C ASN A 26 19.29 17.08 -7.97
N ASP A 27 18.47 16.35 -8.71
CA ASP A 27 18.67 16.09 -10.14
C ASP A 27 17.35 16.05 -10.94
N ILE A 28 17.48 15.76 -12.24
CA ILE A 28 16.32 15.66 -13.14
C ILE A 28 15.44 14.44 -12.86
N ASN A 29 15.97 13.39 -12.25
CA ASN A 29 15.19 12.21 -11.88
C ASN A 29 14.28 12.52 -10.70
N ASP A 30 14.77 13.25 -9.70
CA ASP A 30 13.97 13.74 -8.58
C ASP A 30 12.82 14.63 -9.09
N GLN A 31 13.13 15.60 -9.96
CA GLN A 31 12.10 16.48 -10.55
C GLN A 31 11.02 15.67 -11.27
N ARG A 32 11.41 14.71 -12.11
CA ARG A 32 10.46 13.86 -12.84
C ARG A 32 9.62 12.99 -11.92
N ALA A 33 10.21 12.48 -10.84
CA ALA A 33 9.48 11.70 -9.85
C ALA A 33 8.43 12.56 -9.14
N TYR A 34 8.78 13.78 -8.73
CA TYR A 34 7.82 14.73 -8.14
C TYR A 34 6.69 15.09 -9.11
N ASP A 35 7.02 15.43 -10.35
CA ASP A 35 6.02 15.77 -11.38
C ASP A 35 5.04 14.61 -11.61
N TYR A 36 5.56 13.38 -11.69
CA TYR A 36 4.73 12.19 -11.87
C TYR A 36 3.84 11.91 -10.66
N MET A 37 4.43 11.96 -9.46
CA MET A 37 3.75 11.68 -8.20
C MET A 37 2.85 12.85 -7.78
N GLY A 38 2.95 14.02 -8.40
CA GLY A 38 2.20 15.22 -7.99
C GLY A 38 2.46 15.60 -6.54
N LEU A 39 3.72 15.49 -6.12
CA LEU A 39 4.21 15.82 -4.78
C LEU A 39 5.24 16.95 -4.88
N GLU A 40 5.57 17.54 -3.74
CA GLU A 40 6.54 18.63 -3.61
C GLU A 40 7.58 18.30 -2.53
N PRO A 41 8.83 18.78 -2.65
CA PRO A 41 9.81 18.72 -1.57
C PRO A 41 9.27 19.29 -0.25
N GLY A 42 9.71 18.71 0.87
CA GLY A 42 9.29 19.16 2.19
C GLY A 42 7.94 18.61 2.68
N GLN A 43 7.08 18.09 1.79
CA GLN A 43 5.89 17.33 2.19
C GLN A 43 6.27 16.05 2.95
N LYS A 44 5.31 15.45 3.65
CA LYS A 44 5.49 14.21 4.39
C LYS A 44 4.54 13.12 3.89
N ALA A 45 4.82 11.88 4.29
CA ALA A 45 3.93 10.76 4.01
C ALA A 45 2.50 11.02 4.51
N GLU A 46 2.32 11.62 5.68
CA GLU A 46 0.99 11.93 6.25
C GLU A 46 0.17 12.95 5.46
N ASP A 47 0.81 13.72 4.56
CA ASP A 47 0.15 14.72 3.70
C ASP A 47 -0.47 14.09 2.44
N ILE A 48 -0.21 12.81 2.16
CA ILE A 48 -0.71 12.12 0.97
C ILE A 48 -2.11 11.59 1.22
N ASP A 49 -3.09 12.16 0.51
CA ASP A 49 -4.44 11.62 0.41
C ASP A 49 -4.44 10.37 -0.49
N LEU A 50 -4.85 9.24 0.07
CA LEU A 50 -4.90 7.97 -0.65
C LEU A 50 -6.28 7.74 -1.24
N GLY A 51 -6.32 7.09 -2.41
CA GLY A 51 -7.56 6.56 -2.99
C GLY A 51 -7.56 5.03 -3.09
N TYR A 52 -6.38 4.40 -3.04
CA TYR A 52 -6.23 2.96 -3.19
C TYR A 52 -5.29 2.37 -2.14
N VAL A 53 -5.60 1.14 -1.73
CA VAL A 53 -4.69 0.30 -0.95
C VAL A 53 -4.63 -1.08 -1.57
N PHE A 54 -3.40 -1.55 -1.80
CA PHE A 54 -3.12 -2.90 -2.28
C PHE A 54 -2.26 -3.65 -1.27
N LEU A 55 -2.88 -4.63 -0.59
CA LEU A 55 -2.19 -5.58 0.28
C LEU A 55 -2.09 -6.93 -0.44
N GLY A 56 -0.95 -7.20 -1.05
CA GLY A 56 -0.82 -8.35 -1.93
C GLY A 56 0.58 -8.60 -2.45
N SER A 57 0.62 -9.38 -3.53
CA SER A 57 1.81 -9.87 -4.24
C SER A 57 2.53 -11.03 -3.57
N CYS A 58 3.40 -11.70 -4.34
CA CYS A 58 4.27 -12.75 -3.82
C CYS A 58 5.27 -12.26 -2.76
N THR A 59 5.49 -10.94 -2.64
CA THR A 59 6.48 -10.37 -1.71
C THR A 59 5.95 -10.26 -0.29
N ASN A 60 4.75 -9.68 -0.11
CA ASN A 60 4.23 -9.26 1.20
C ASN A 60 2.76 -9.66 1.44
N ALA A 61 2.39 -10.87 0.99
CA ALA A 61 1.10 -11.49 1.29
C ALA A 61 1.29 -12.94 1.79
N ARG A 62 2.26 -13.13 2.68
CA ARG A 62 2.45 -14.37 3.44
C ARG A 62 1.34 -14.46 4.49
N LEU A 63 1.15 -15.66 5.06
CA LEU A 63 0.15 -15.83 6.12
C LEU A 63 0.42 -14.92 7.32
N SER A 64 1.70 -14.74 7.71
CA SER A 64 2.11 -13.81 8.77
C SER A 64 1.71 -12.37 8.49
N ASP A 65 1.89 -11.92 7.25
CA ASP A 65 1.59 -10.56 6.81
C ASP A 65 0.08 -10.29 6.89
N LEU A 66 -0.73 -11.27 6.49
CA LEU A 66 -2.19 -11.21 6.57
C LEU A 66 -2.68 -11.23 8.03
N ILE A 67 -2.03 -12.00 8.91
CA ILE A 67 -2.33 -12.03 10.34
C ILE A 67 -2.04 -10.66 10.95
N GLU A 68 -0.85 -10.11 10.72
CA GLU A 68 -0.45 -8.78 11.22
C GLU A 68 -1.44 -7.70 10.78
N ALA A 69 -1.73 -7.62 9.48
CA ALA A 69 -2.71 -6.68 8.95
C ALA A 69 -4.11 -6.89 9.53
N SER A 70 -4.52 -8.14 9.79
CA SER A 70 -5.84 -8.42 10.36
C SER A 70 -6.02 -7.85 11.77
N HIS A 71 -4.96 -7.76 12.56
CA HIS A 71 -5.02 -7.18 13.91
C HIS A 71 -5.37 -5.68 13.88
N ILE A 72 -4.85 -4.97 12.87
CA ILE A 72 -5.16 -3.55 12.64
C ILE A 72 -6.58 -3.39 12.08
N VAL A 73 -6.96 -4.26 11.15
CA VAL A 73 -8.24 -4.17 10.43
C VAL A 73 -9.43 -4.58 11.30
N LYS A 74 -9.25 -5.52 12.24
CA LYS A 74 -10.33 -6.08 13.06
C LYS A 74 -11.07 -5.00 13.86
N GLY A 75 -12.38 -4.92 13.66
CA GLY A 75 -13.26 -3.96 14.35
C GLY A 75 -13.32 -2.58 13.69
N ASN A 76 -12.51 -2.34 12.66
CA ASN A 76 -12.49 -1.09 11.90
C ASN A 76 -13.19 -1.25 10.54
N LYS A 77 -13.33 -0.13 9.81
CA LYS A 77 -13.87 -0.07 8.45
C LYS A 77 -12.87 0.66 7.55
N VAL A 78 -12.77 0.21 6.30
CA VAL A 78 -12.04 0.91 5.25
C VAL A 78 -12.62 2.31 5.11
N HIS A 79 -11.74 3.31 5.01
CA HIS A 79 -12.12 4.70 4.85
C HIS A 79 -12.98 4.88 3.60
N PRO A 80 -14.05 5.70 3.60
CA PRO A 80 -15.00 5.79 2.49
C PRO A 80 -14.39 6.15 1.13
N ASN A 81 -13.25 6.83 1.12
CA ASN A 81 -12.54 7.25 -0.10
C ASN A 81 -11.53 6.21 -0.61
N ILE A 82 -11.39 5.06 0.06
CA ILE A 82 -10.39 4.05 -0.25
C ILE A 82 -11.03 2.84 -0.91
N THR A 83 -10.50 2.46 -2.08
CA THR A 83 -10.65 1.10 -2.61
C THR A 83 -9.52 0.23 -2.05
N ALA A 84 -9.86 -0.74 -1.20
CA ALA A 84 -8.89 -1.59 -0.52
C ALA A 84 -8.95 -3.04 -1.02
N ILE A 85 -7.84 -3.55 -1.55
CA ILE A 85 -7.76 -4.89 -2.14
C ILE A 85 -6.76 -5.74 -1.34
N VAL A 86 -7.16 -6.97 -1.02
CA VAL A 86 -6.27 -7.99 -0.46
C VAL A 86 -6.12 -9.18 -1.41
N VAL A 87 -4.88 -9.55 -1.71
CA VAL A 87 -4.53 -10.67 -2.59
C VAL A 87 -3.56 -11.60 -1.88
N PRO A 88 -4.02 -12.77 -1.37
CA PRO A 88 -3.12 -13.74 -0.74
C PRO A 88 -2.02 -14.20 -1.70
N GLY A 89 -0.80 -14.39 -1.20
CA GLY A 89 0.37 -14.67 -2.06
C GLY A 89 0.34 -16.02 -2.77
N SER A 90 -0.51 -16.95 -2.34
CA SER A 90 -0.74 -18.25 -3.00
C SER A 90 -2.09 -18.86 -2.60
N ARG A 91 -2.52 -19.90 -3.33
CA ARG A 91 -3.71 -20.70 -2.98
C ARG A 91 -3.58 -21.36 -1.61
N THR A 92 -2.38 -21.78 -1.22
CA THR A 92 -2.14 -22.37 0.11
C THR A 92 -2.31 -21.31 1.20
N VAL A 93 -1.70 -20.14 1.04
CA VAL A 93 -1.84 -19.04 2.00
C VAL A 93 -3.30 -18.61 2.15
N LYS A 94 -4.04 -18.50 1.03
CA LYS A 94 -5.47 -18.19 1.06
C LYS A 94 -6.27 -19.19 1.88
N LYS A 95 -6.09 -20.49 1.61
CA LYS A 95 -6.80 -21.55 2.35
C LYS A 95 -6.52 -21.50 3.85
N GLU A 96 -5.27 -21.29 4.25
CA GLU A 96 -4.92 -21.19 5.67
C GLU A 96 -5.46 -19.89 6.29
N ALA A 97 -5.43 -18.76 5.58
CA ALA A 97 -6.01 -17.50 6.03
C ALA A 97 -7.54 -17.61 6.22
N GLU A 98 -8.23 -18.29 5.31
CA GLU A 98 -9.67 -18.54 5.39
C GLU A 98 -10.04 -19.48 6.54
N LYS A 99 -9.23 -20.51 6.81
CA LYS A 99 -9.41 -21.37 8.01
C LYS A 99 -9.29 -20.57 9.31
N LEU A 100 -8.44 -19.56 9.34
CA LEU A 100 -8.28 -18.65 10.48
C LEU A 100 -9.34 -17.54 10.51
N GLY A 101 -10.22 -17.46 9.51
CA GLY A 101 -11.26 -16.43 9.40
C GLY A 101 -10.74 -15.04 9.01
N LEU A 102 -9.51 -14.92 8.52
CA LEU A 102 -8.92 -13.63 8.15
C LEU A 102 -9.68 -12.98 6.99
N ASP A 103 -10.12 -13.79 6.02
CA ASP A 103 -10.95 -13.34 4.90
C ASP A 103 -12.21 -12.60 5.39
N THR A 104 -12.83 -13.11 6.46
CA THR A 104 -14.03 -12.54 7.06
C THR A 104 -13.72 -11.22 7.76
N ILE A 105 -12.57 -11.12 8.45
CA ILE A 105 -12.10 -9.86 9.04
C ILE A 105 -11.93 -8.78 7.97
N PHE A 106 -11.21 -9.09 6.89
CA PHE A 106 -10.97 -8.15 5.78
C PHE A 106 -12.28 -7.76 5.07
N LYS A 107 -13.11 -8.73 4.69
CA LYS A 107 -14.41 -8.46 4.05
C LYS A 107 -15.33 -7.63 4.93
N ASN A 108 -15.38 -7.92 6.23
CA ASN A 108 -16.21 -7.15 7.16
C ASN A 108 -15.72 -5.71 7.30
N ALA A 109 -14.42 -5.45 7.19
CA ALA A 109 -13.90 -4.10 7.18
C ALA A 109 -14.19 -3.36 5.85
N GLY A 110 -14.48 -4.08 4.76
CA GLY A 110 -14.76 -3.51 3.44
C GLY A 110 -13.65 -3.73 2.42
N PHE A 111 -12.66 -4.57 2.72
CA PHE A 111 -11.67 -4.98 1.74
C PHE A 111 -12.26 -5.99 0.74
N GLU A 112 -11.78 -5.90 -0.49
CA GLU A 112 -12.01 -6.93 -1.50
C GLU A 112 -11.03 -8.09 -1.29
N TRP A 113 -11.55 -9.26 -0.92
CA TRP A 113 -10.76 -10.49 -0.78
C TRP A 113 -10.67 -11.22 -2.12
N ARG A 114 -9.54 -11.07 -2.82
CA ARG A 114 -9.37 -11.57 -4.19
C ARG A 114 -8.74 -12.97 -4.24
N GLU A 115 -8.71 -13.54 -5.44
CA GLU A 115 -7.99 -14.78 -5.73
C GLU A 115 -6.48 -14.55 -5.86
N PRO A 116 -5.63 -15.50 -5.46
CA PRO A 116 -4.18 -15.37 -5.56
C PRO A 116 -3.72 -15.22 -7.01
N GLY A 117 -2.88 -14.22 -7.25
CA GLY A 117 -2.30 -13.92 -8.55
C GLY A 117 -1.47 -12.65 -8.51
N CYS A 118 -0.92 -12.24 -9.64
CA CYS A 118 -0.12 -11.01 -9.70
C CYS A 118 -0.96 -9.75 -9.41
N SER A 119 -2.25 -9.74 -9.74
CA SER A 119 -3.18 -8.61 -9.51
C SER A 119 -2.53 -7.25 -9.86
N MET A 120 -2.70 -6.23 -9.03
CA MET A 120 -2.15 -4.89 -9.24
C MET A 120 -0.61 -4.86 -9.19
N CYS A 121 0.09 -5.87 -8.65
CA CYS A 121 1.56 -5.87 -8.64
C CYS A 121 2.16 -5.96 -10.05
N LEU A 122 1.40 -6.48 -11.03
CA LEU A 122 1.77 -6.47 -12.44
C LEU A 122 0.97 -5.44 -13.26
N GLY A 123 -0.27 -5.13 -12.88
CA GLY A 123 -1.12 -4.14 -13.56
C GLY A 123 -1.57 -4.54 -14.98
N MET A 124 -1.28 -5.77 -15.43
CA MET A 124 -1.69 -6.31 -16.75
C MET A 124 -3.05 -7.01 -16.74
N ASN A 125 -3.85 -6.76 -15.72
CA ASN A 125 -5.20 -7.28 -15.53
C ASN A 125 -6.14 -6.11 -15.19
N PRO A 126 -7.45 -6.36 -15.01
CA PRO A 126 -8.39 -5.29 -14.68
C PRO A 126 -8.12 -4.59 -13.34
N ASP A 127 -7.27 -5.14 -12.46
CA ASP A 127 -6.93 -4.51 -11.20
C ASP A 127 -5.87 -3.42 -11.46
N GLN A 128 -6.34 -2.18 -11.65
CA GLN A 128 -5.50 -1.00 -11.88
C GLN A 128 -5.90 0.15 -10.96
N VAL A 129 -4.89 0.92 -10.53
CA VAL A 129 -5.09 2.21 -9.89
C VAL A 129 -5.41 3.24 -10.99
N PRO A 130 -6.46 4.07 -10.82
CA PRO A 130 -6.75 5.15 -11.76
C PRO A 130 -5.62 6.17 -11.87
N GLU A 131 -5.57 6.86 -13.01
CA GLU A 131 -4.60 7.92 -13.27
C GLU A 131 -4.69 9.03 -12.20
N GLY A 132 -3.53 9.46 -11.69
CA GLY A 132 -3.41 10.51 -10.67
C GLY A 132 -3.77 10.07 -9.25
N VAL A 133 -4.24 8.84 -9.04
CA VAL A 133 -4.62 8.34 -7.72
C VAL A 133 -3.41 7.76 -6.99
N HIS A 134 -3.27 8.14 -5.71
CA HIS A 134 -2.25 7.61 -4.82
C HIS A 134 -2.66 6.26 -4.25
N CYS A 135 -1.74 5.30 -4.31
CA CYS A 135 -1.92 3.93 -3.82
C CYS A 135 -0.84 3.55 -2.81
N ALA A 136 -1.26 3.12 -1.62
CA ALA A 136 -0.37 2.42 -0.69
C ALA A 136 -0.28 0.94 -1.09
N SER A 137 0.91 0.45 -1.40
CA SER A 137 1.10 -0.86 -2.02
C SER A 137 2.16 -1.67 -1.31
N THR A 138 1.83 -2.92 -0.99
CA THR A 138 2.79 -3.90 -0.45
C THR A 138 3.50 -4.68 -1.57
N SER A 139 3.56 -4.11 -2.78
CA SER A 139 4.39 -4.66 -3.84
C SER A 139 5.88 -4.34 -3.60
N ASN A 140 6.75 -4.80 -4.50
CA ASN A 140 8.18 -4.51 -4.43
C ASN A 140 8.67 -3.50 -5.48
N ARG A 141 7.76 -2.96 -6.30
CA ARG A 141 8.10 -2.10 -7.44
C ARG A 141 6.99 -1.08 -7.68
N ASN A 142 7.36 0.19 -7.78
CA ASN A 142 6.47 1.33 -8.02
C ASN A 142 6.88 2.17 -9.23
N PHE A 143 7.51 1.55 -10.25
CA PHE A 143 7.81 2.21 -11.52
C PHE A 143 6.57 2.83 -12.14
N GLU A 144 6.77 3.92 -12.89
CA GLU A 144 5.69 4.60 -13.62
C GLU A 144 4.86 3.59 -14.43
N GLY A 145 3.54 3.65 -14.29
CA GLY A 145 2.62 2.77 -15.01
C GLY A 145 2.47 1.35 -14.42
N ARG A 146 3.25 0.98 -13.40
CA ARG A 146 3.33 -0.41 -12.92
C ARG A 146 2.02 -0.98 -12.40
N GLN A 147 1.22 -0.17 -11.71
CA GLN A 147 -0.09 -0.57 -11.17
C GLN A 147 -1.26 0.05 -11.97
N GLY A 148 -1.00 0.58 -13.16
CA GLY A 148 -1.96 1.35 -13.94
C GLY A 148 -1.32 2.60 -14.54
N LYS A 149 -1.79 3.05 -15.70
CA LYS A 149 -1.25 4.25 -16.35
C LYS A 149 -1.48 5.48 -15.46
N GLY A 150 -0.39 6.18 -15.12
CA GLY A 150 -0.44 7.37 -14.25
C GLY A 150 -0.77 7.07 -12.77
N ALA A 151 -0.72 5.80 -12.35
CA ALA A 151 -0.90 5.40 -10.96
C ALA A 151 0.26 5.90 -10.09
N ARG A 152 -0.04 6.57 -8.98
CA ARG A 152 0.98 7.11 -8.06
C ARG A 152 1.19 6.13 -6.91
N THR A 153 2.14 5.22 -7.08
CA THR A 153 2.32 4.08 -6.17
C THR A 153 3.40 4.34 -5.12
N HIS A 154 3.05 4.10 -3.86
CA HIS A 154 3.94 4.17 -2.71
C HIS A 154 4.15 2.77 -2.13
N LEU A 155 5.40 2.34 -1.99
CA LEU A 155 5.74 1.05 -1.41
C LEU A 155 5.76 1.15 0.12
N VAL A 156 5.03 0.26 0.78
CA VAL A 156 4.90 0.23 2.23
C VAL A 156 4.77 -1.21 2.76
N SER A 157 4.91 -1.38 4.08
CA SER A 157 4.69 -2.66 4.75
C SER A 157 3.19 -3.04 4.80
N PRO A 158 2.86 -4.33 5.02
CA PRO A 158 1.48 -4.79 5.26
C PRO A 158 0.77 -4.04 6.38
N ALA A 159 1.46 -3.80 7.49
CA ALA A 159 0.90 -3.05 8.61
C ALA A 159 0.57 -1.59 8.25
N MET A 160 1.46 -0.91 7.52
CA MET A 160 1.22 0.45 7.04
C MET A 160 0.07 0.48 6.02
N ALA A 161 0.01 -0.45 5.06
CA ALA A 161 -1.09 -0.55 4.11
C ALA A 161 -2.44 -0.77 4.81
N ALA A 162 -2.49 -1.67 5.79
CA ALA A 162 -3.68 -1.92 6.58
C ALA A 162 -4.14 -0.67 7.34
N ALA A 163 -3.22 0.04 8.02
CA ALA A 163 -3.54 1.27 8.72
C ALA A 163 -4.01 2.38 7.75
N ALA A 164 -3.33 2.53 6.62
CA ALA A 164 -3.68 3.48 5.58
C ALA A 164 -5.09 3.24 5.02
N ALA A 165 -5.51 1.98 4.86
CA ALA A 165 -6.85 1.65 4.40
C ALA A 165 -7.95 2.13 5.36
N ILE A 166 -7.67 2.09 6.67
CA ILE A 166 -8.62 2.53 7.71
C ILE A 166 -8.64 4.06 7.83
N HIS A 167 -7.48 4.71 7.71
CA HIS A 167 -7.35 6.16 7.93
C HIS A 167 -7.50 7.03 6.68
N GLY A 168 -7.41 6.45 5.48
CA GLY A 168 -7.46 7.19 4.21
C GLY A 168 -6.16 7.90 3.82
N LYS A 169 -5.11 7.77 4.63
CA LYS A 169 -3.79 8.39 4.46
C LYS A 169 -2.74 7.60 5.22
N PHE A 170 -1.46 7.90 5.01
CA PHE A 170 -0.39 7.30 5.82
C PHE A 170 -0.45 7.80 7.26
N VAL A 171 -0.17 6.88 8.20
CA VAL A 171 -0.13 7.16 9.64
C VAL A 171 1.06 6.44 10.27
N ASP A 172 1.51 6.91 11.44
CA ASP A 172 2.59 6.24 12.15
C ASP A 172 2.11 4.88 12.69
N VAL A 173 2.39 3.83 11.93
CA VAL A 173 2.02 2.44 12.20
C VAL A 173 2.56 1.93 13.55
N ARG A 174 3.63 2.53 14.10
CA ARG A 174 4.13 2.20 15.46
C ARG A 174 3.11 2.52 16.57
N LYS A 175 2.11 3.37 16.29
CA LYS A 175 1.04 3.73 17.22
C LYS A 175 -0.17 2.80 17.13
N VAL A 176 -0.19 1.92 16.13
CA VAL A 176 -1.36 1.08 15.77
C VAL A 176 -1.05 -0.41 15.89
N VAL A 177 0.21 -0.81 15.70
CA VAL A 177 0.69 -2.17 15.94
C VAL A 177 1.05 -2.30 17.42
N VAL A 178 0.40 -3.25 18.11
CA VAL A 178 0.70 -3.64 19.50
C VAL A 178 1.47 -4.96 19.49
#